data_AF-A0A179SUP4-F1
#
_entry.id   AF-A0A179SUP4-F1
#
_cell.length_a   1.000
_cell.length_b   1.000
_cell.length_c   1.000
_cell.angle_alpha   90.00
_cell.angle_beta   90.00
_cell.angle_gamma   90.00
#
_symmetry.space_group_name_H-M   'P 1'
#
loop_
_entity.id
_entity.type
_entity.pdbx_description
1 polymer ?
#
loop_
_entity_poly.entity_id
_entity_poly.type
_entity_poly.pdbx_seq_one_letter_code
_entity_poly.pdbx_strand_id
1 'polypeptide(L)'
;MDYKKVLEELRVELNGLEENEQIKSPLLKVEQVLSQLYSDILDKEEDEIRLRINDYIEKRRKEIPINKVPVNLEDEATLLIHIIPFNSFKHEASKPNINLDLQNRNNYELSPLYCGGWNPGVNENGLFSYASQYGYLEIETSGIVEFVDQGMLSHNPIASGVFEKTILEGLERAQGILKQTDVEGKLLISISLLGIKGFTLPARDNLGFTSNSAPFEREDLHLPQITLDSINDSIEAAIKPAFDQLWRAFGYSFSHNYRDGEFVR
;
A
#
# COMPACT_ATOMS: atom_id res chain seq x y z
N MET A 1 22.22 11.60 -19.24
CA MET A 1 22.93 12.63 -18.44
C MET A 1 22.20 12.69 -17.11
N ASP A 2 22.90 12.44 -16.01
CA ASP A 2 22.28 12.42 -14.67
C ASP A 2 22.19 13.86 -14.16
N TYR A 3 21.10 14.53 -14.50
CA TYR A 3 20.89 15.94 -14.15
C TYR A 3 20.89 16.19 -12.64
N LYS A 4 20.51 15.19 -11.82
CA LYS A 4 20.57 15.31 -10.35
C LYS A 4 22.00 15.38 -9.86
N LYS A 5 22.85 14.48 -10.38
CA LYS A 5 24.28 14.47 -10.06
C LYS A 5 24.96 15.78 -10.46
N VAL A 6 24.67 16.28 -11.67
CA VAL A 6 25.23 17.55 -12.15
C VAL A 6 24.77 18.74 -11.31
N LEU A 7 23.50 18.80 -10.91
CA LEU A 7 22.98 19.87 -10.04
C LEU A 7 23.59 19.82 -8.64
N GLU A 8 23.78 18.63 -8.07
CA GLU A 8 24.42 18.47 -6.76
C GLU A 8 25.90 18.85 -6.78
N GLU A 9 26.64 18.45 -7.83
CA GLU A 9 28.03 18.86 -8.04
C GLU A 9 28.16 20.39 -8.15
N LEU A 10 27.29 21.03 -8.94
CA LEU A 10 27.27 22.50 -9.07
C LEU A 10 26.96 23.19 -7.74
N ARG A 11 26.08 22.62 -6.91
CA ARG A 11 25.75 23.16 -5.58
C ARG A 11 26.96 23.12 -4.64
N VAL A 12 27.68 22.00 -4.63
CA VAL A 12 28.91 21.84 -3.83
C VAL A 12 30.00 22.82 -4.28
N GLU A 13 30.19 22.98 -5.59
CA GLU A 13 31.16 23.93 -6.15
C GLU A 13 30.82 25.39 -5.80
N LEU A 14 29.54 25.78 -5.86
CA LEU A 14 29.09 27.13 -5.51
C LEU A 14 29.33 27.48 -4.04
N ASN A 15 29.09 26.55 -3.12
CA ASN A 15 29.37 26.75 -1.68
C ASN A 15 30.87 26.99 -1.41
N GLY A 16 31.77 26.51 -2.26
CA GLY A 16 33.21 26.75 -2.16
C GLY A 16 33.68 28.14 -2.61
N LEU A 17 32.81 28.94 -3.23
CA LEU A 17 33.16 30.24 -3.84
C LEU A 17 32.80 31.46 -2.96
N GLU A 18 32.32 31.25 -1.73
CA GLU A 18 31.74 32.30 -0.87
C GLU A 18 32.71 33.36 -0.31
N GLU A 19 34.02 33.33 -0.63
CA GLU A 19 35.01 34.24 -0.04
C GLU A 19 34.98 35.68 -0.58
N ASN A 20 34.23 35.98 -1.66
CA ASN A 20 34.18 37.31 -2.27
C ASN A 20 32.81 38.00 -2.11
N GLU A 21 32.76 39.06 -1.29
CA GLU A 21 31.53 39.81 -0.96
C GLU A 21 30.78 40.37 -2.18
N GLN A 22 31.47 40.71 -3.28
CA GLN A 22 30.82 41.24 -4.49
C GLN A 22 30.01 40.18 -5.26
N ILE A 23 30.30 38.90 -5.07
CA ILE A 23 29.68 37.79 -5.80
C ILE A 23 28.67 37.02 -4.94
N LYS A 24 28.66 37.25 -3.63
CA LYS A 24 27.82 36.54 -2.65
C LYS A 24 26.33 36.63 -2.94
N SER A 25 25.81 37.80 -3.31
CA SER A 25 24.38 37.99 -3.63
C SER A 25 23.95 37.28 -4.93
N PRO A 26 24.71 37.38 -6.05
CA PRO A 26 24.47 36.55 -7.23
C PRO A 26 24.56 35.04 -6.95
N LEU A 27 25.55 34.58 -6.19
CA LEU A 27 25.73 33.17 -5.81
C LEU A 27 24.53 32.62 -5.04
N LEU A 28 24.01 33.37 -4.06
CA LEU A 28 22.84 32.98 -3.29
C LEU A 28 21.59 32.78 -4.18
N LYS A 29 21.42 33.62 -5.21
CA LYS A 29 20.31 33.47 -6.18
C LYS A 29 20.47 32.21 -7.02
N VAL A 30 21.70 31.87 -7.42
CA VAL A 30 21.97 30.65 -8.17
C VAL A 30 21.68 29.42 -7.30
N GLU A 31 22.13 29.42 -6.04
CA GLU A 31 21.84 28.34 -5.10
C GLU A 31 20.33 28.13 -4.89
N GLN A 32 19.56 29.23 -4.76
CA GLN A 32 18.10 29.17 -4.64
C GLN A 32 17.44 28.55 -5.88
N VAL A 33 17.85 28.97 -7.08
CA VAL A 33 17.32 28.43 -8.34
C VAL A 33 17.68 26.95 -8.50
N LEU A 34 18.92 26.56 -8.18
CA LEU A 34 19.34 25.16 -8.24
C LEU A 34 18.56 24.29 -7.24
N SER A 35 18.34 24.79 -6.02
CA SER A 35 17.56 24.09 -5.00
C SER A 35 16.10 23.89 -5.45
N GLN A 36 15.49 24.92 -6.05
CA GLN A 36 14.14 24.81 -6.59
C GLN A 36 14.06 23.80 -7.74
N LEU A 37 14.98 23.90 -8.71
CA LEU A 37 15.03 22.96 -9.84
C LEU A 37 15.26 21.51 -9.38
N TYR A 38 16.08 21.31 -8.36
CA TYR A 38 16.30 20.00 -7.78
C TYR A 38 15.03 19.44 -7.13
N SER A 39 14.29 20.26 -6.38
CA SER A 39 12.98 19.90 -5.82
C SER A 39 11.98 19.54 -6.92
N ASP A 40 11.85 20.38 -7.95
CA ASP A 40 10.91 20.17 -9.06
C ASP A 40 11.20 18.85 -9.81
N ILE A 41 12.49 18.49 -9.95
CA ILE A 41 12.90 17.23 -10.57
C ILE A 41 12.54 16.03 -9.69
N LEU A 42 12.71 16.13 -8.37
CA LEU A 42 12.34 15.06 -7.43
C LEU A 42 10.83 14.85 -7.41
N ASP A 43 10.05 15.93 -7.34
CA ASP A 43 8.58 15.87 -7.34
C ASP A 43 8.06 15.23 -8.63
N LYS A 44 8.63 15.63 -9.78
CA LYS A 44 8.26 15.04 -11.07
C LYS A 44 8.58 13.55 -11.17
N GLU A 45 9.74 13.12 -10.67
CA GLU A 45 10.09 11.68 -10.67
C GLU A 45 9.13 10.89 -9.75
N GLU A 46 8.79 11.44 -8.58
CA GLU A 46 7.83 10.81 -7.69
C GLU A 46 6.44 10.70 -8.34
N ASP A 47 5.98 11.74 -9.03
CA ASP A 47 4.72 11.72 -9.78
C ASP A 47 4.70 10.65 -10.88
N GLU A 48 5.79 10.51 -11.64
CA GLU A 48 5.93 9.45 -12.66
C GLU A 48 5.89 8.04 -12.03
N ILE A 49 6.54 7.85 -10.88
CA ILE A 49 6.48 6.58 -10.12
C ILE A 49 5.05 6.31 -9.66
N ARG A 50 4.35 7.31 -9.11
CA ARG A 50 2.95 7.19 -8.66
C ARG A 50 2.02 6.82 -9.81
N LEU A 51 2.21 7.41 -10.99
CA LEU A 51 1.45 7.05 -12.18
C LEU A 51 1.62 5.57 -12.54
N ARG A 52 2.86 5.06 -12.55
CA ARG A 52 3.13 3.62 -12.82
C ARG A 52 2.53 2.70 -11.76
N ILE A 53 2.61 3.07 -10.48
CA ILE A 53 1.98 2.32 -9.39
C ILE A 53 0.46 2.27 -9.59
N ASN A 54 -0.16 3.40 -9.95
CA ASN A 54 -1.59 3.47 -10.23
C ASN A 54 -1.98 2.60 -11.42
N ASP A 55 -1.21 2.62 -12.50
CA ASP A 55 -1.45 1.75 -13.66
C ASP A 55 -1.39 0.26 -13.28
N TYR A 56 -0.44 -0.12 -12.40
CA TYR A 56 -0.36 -1.48 -11.86
C TYR A 56 -1.61 -1.83 -11.03
N ILE A 57 -2.02 -0.98 -10.09
CA ILE A 57 -3.20 -1.21 -9.24
C ILE A 57 -4.46 -1.33 -10.10
N GLU A 58 -4.65 -0.42 -11.07
CA GLU A 58 -5.81 -0.43 -11.98
C GLU A 58 -5.83 -1.65 -12.88
N LYS A 59 -4.66 -2.11 -13.34
CA LYS A 59 -4.54 -3.36 -14.06
C LYS A 59 -4.99 -4.53 -13.18
N ARG A 60 -4.48 -4.63 -11.96
CA ARG A 60 -4.82 -5.72 -11.04
C ARG A 60 -6.30 -5.73 -10.70
N ARG A 61 -6.91 -4.57 -10.38
CA ARG A 61 -8.37 -4.43 -10.17
C ARG A 61 -9.22 -5.01 -11.31
N LYS A 62 -8.74 -4.93 -12.55
CA LYS A 62 -9.43 -5.49 -13.73
C LYS A 62 -9.14 -6.97 -13.96
N GLU A 63 -7.99 -7.47 -13.50
CA GLU A 63 -7.55 -8.85 -13.69
C GLU A 63 -8.09 -9.82 -12.63
N ILE A 64 -8.27 -9.37 -11.39
CA ILE A 64 -8.81 -10.20 -10.29
C ILE A 64 -10.20 -10.77 -10.65
N PRO A 65 -11.20 -9.97 -11.08
CA PRO A 65 -12.56 -10.47 -11.31
C PRO A 65 -12.65 -11.48 -12.47
N ILE A 66 -11.70 -11.47 -13.41
CA ILE A 66 -11.64 -12.41 -14.54
C ILE A 66 -10.72 -13.61 -14.27
N ASN A 67 -10.43 -13.89 -12.99
CA ASN A 67 -9.64 -15.04 -12.53
C ASN A 67 -8.21 -15.12 -13.13
N LYS A 68 -7.58 -13.97 -13.43
CA LYS A 68 -6.15 -13.90 -13.76
C LYS A 68 -5.30 -13.81 -12.50
N VAL A 69 -5.34 -14.90 -11.73
CA VAL A 69 -4.79 -15.03 -10.38
C VAL A 69 -4.21 -16.42 -10.17
N PRO A 70 -3.30 -16.61 -9.19
CA PRO A 70 -2.66 -17.90 -8.93
C PRO A 70 -3.63 -18.98 -8.41
N VAL A 71 -4.85 -18.61 -8.04
CA VAL A 71 -5.90 -19.53 -7.55
C VAL A 71 -7.24 -19.22 -8.19
N ASN A 72 -8.07 -20.26 -8.39
CA ASN A 72 -9.45 -20.04 -8.80
C ASN A 72 -10.22 -19.39 -7.65
N LEU A 73 -10.70 -18.18 -7.88
CA LEU A 73 -11.60 -17.45 -7.01
C LEU A 73 -13.04 -17.66 -7.48
N GLU A 74 -13.99 -17.62 -6.54
CA GLU A 74 -15.41 -17.61 -6.90
C GLU A 74 -15.80 -16.22 -7.42
N ASP A 75 -16.90 -16.10 -8.17
CA ASP A 75 -17.39 -14.82 -8.68
C ASP A 75 -18.11 -14.05 -7.55
N GLU A 76 -17.31 -13.63 -6.56
CA GLU A 76 -17.76 -13.03 -5.30
C GLU A 76 -17.08 -11.69 -5.02
N ALA A 77 -17.68 -10.94 -4.07
CA ALA A 77 -17.10 -9.71 -3.55
C ALA A 77 -15.68 -9.96 -3.02
N THR A 78 -14.75 -9.07 -3.37
CA THR A 78 -13.31 -9.33 -3.18
C THR A 78 -12.62 -8.14 -2.53
N LEU A 79 -11.86 -8.40 -1.46
CA LEU A 79 -10.92 -7.48 -0.87
C LEU A 79 -9.56 -7.63 -1.56
N LEU A 80 -9.07 -6.55 -2.14
CA LEU A 80 -7.77 -6.45 -2.79
C LEU A 80 -6.91 -5.41 -2.07
N ILE A 81 -5.73 -5.83 -1.61
CA ILE A 81 -4.78 -4.95 -0.91
C ILE A 81 -3.41 -5.06 -1.57
N HIS A 82 -2.78 -3.92 -1.79
CA HIS A 82 -1.40 -3.84 -2.25
C HIS A 82 -0.55 -3.07 -1.25
N ILE A 83 0.67 -3.56 -0.99
CA ILE A 83 1.78 -2.78 -0.41
C ILE A 83 2.89 -2.73 -1.45
N ILE A 84 3.21 -1.52 -1.91
CA ILE A 84 4.06 -1.30 -3.08
C ILE A 84 5.22 -0.38 -2.68
N PRO A 85 6.46 -0.87 -2.65
CA PRO A 85 7.63 -0.01 -2.57
C PRO A 85 7.74 0.89 -3.81
N PHE A 86 8.02 2.19 -3.62
CA PHE A 86 8.23 3.10 -4.75
C PHE A 86 9.38 2.64 -5.64
N ASN A 87 10.41 2.05 -5.03
CA ASN A 87 11.57 1.50 -5.73
C ASN A 87 11.19 0.38 -6.73
N SER A 88 10.07 -0.32 -6.55
CA SER A 88 9.59 -1.34 -7.49
C SER A 88 9.26 -0.78 -8.88
N PHE A 89 9.02 0.54 -8.99
CA PHE A 89 8.66 1.25 -10.22
C PHE A 89 9.61 2.39 -10.59
N LYS A 90 10.71 2.55 -9.86
CA LYS A 90 11.71 3.61 -10.10
C LYS A 90 12.42 3.43 -11.44
N HIS A 91 12.70 2.19 -11.84
CA HIS A 91 13.37 1.87 -13.10
C HIS A 91 12.47 1.05 -14.01
N GLU A 92 12.04 1.65 -15.12
CA GLU A 92 11.11 1.03 -16.06
C GLU A 92 11.66 -0.25 -16.72
N ALA A 93 12.99 -0.32 -16.88
CA ALA A 93 13.68 -1.42 -17.55
C ALA A 93 14.04 -2.60 -16.64
N SER A 94 13.94 -2.44 -15.31
CA SER A 94 14.35 -3.48 -14.36
C SER A 94 13.63 -3.32 -13.02
N LYS A 95 12.87 -4.35 -12.63
CA LYS A 95 12.37 -4.44 -11.25
C LYS A 95 13.56 -4.72 -10.31
N PRO A 96 13.64 -4.05 -9.15
CA PRO A 96 14.64 -4.38 -8.14
C PRO A 96 14.44 -5.82 -7.65
N ASN A 97 15.50 -6.45 -7.15
CA ASN A 97 15.41 -7.70 -6.41
C ASN A 97 15.66 -7.40 -4.94
N ILE A 98 14.69 -7.72 -4.09
CA ILE A 98 14.75 -7.44 -2.64
C ILE A 98 15.50 -8.50 -1.84
N ASN A 99 16.17 -9.45 -2.50
CA ASN A 99 16.84 -10.59 -1.88
C ASN A 99 15.88 -11.47 -1.05
N LEU A 100 14.68 -11.68 -1.57
CA LEU A 100 13.69 -12.59 -1.01
C LEU A 100 14.22 -14.04 -1.02
N ASP A 101 14.27 -14.70 0.14
CA ASP A 101 14.74 -16.08 0.23
C ASP A 101 13.67 -17.07 -0.25
N LEU A 102 13.75 -17.42 -1.54
CA LEU A 102 12.83 -18.36 -2.17
C LEU A 102 13.03 -19.81 -1.71
N GLN A 103 14.20 -20.15 -1.15
CA GLN A 103 14.53 -21.53 -0.75
C GLN A 103 14.00 -21.84 0.65
N ASN A 104 14.06 -20.88 1.56
CA ASN A 104 13.62 -21.04 2.94
C ASN A 104 12.34 -20.25 3.23
N ARG A 105 11.30 -20.44 2.42
CA ARG A 105 10.00 -19.75 2.56
C ARG A 105 9.36 -19.82 3.97
N ASN A 106 9.72 -20.81 4.78
CA ASN A 106 9.27 -20.95 6.17
C ASN A 106 9.84 -19.87 7.10
N ASN A 107 10.81 -19.07 6.65
CA ASN A 107 11.31 -17.91 7.38
C ASN A 107 10.28 -16.77 7.42
N TYR A 108 9.28 -16.80 6.55
CA TYR A 108 8.27 -15.76 6.41
C TYR A 108 6.89 -16.25 6.85
N GLU A 109 6.14 -15.40 7.54
CA GLU A 109 4.75 -15.68 7.91
C GLU A 109 3.83 -15.42 6.70
N LEU A 110 3.77 -16.37 5.78
CA LEU A 110 3.00 -16.25 4.54
C LEU A 110 1.52 -16.60 4.74
N SER A 111 0.85 -16.08 5.76
CA SER A 111 -0.59 -16.33 5.95
C SER A 111 -1.43 -15.35 5.09
N PRO A 112 -2.34 -15.85 4.24
CA PRO A 112 -3.37 -15.02 3.61
C PRO A 112 -4.27 -14.36 4.67
N LEU A 113 -5.04 -13.35 4.25
CA LEU A 113 -6.04 -12.75 5.14
C LEU A 113 -7.13 -13.78 5.49
N TYR A 114 -7.71 -13.62 6.68
CA TYR A 114 -8.95 -14.28 7.12
C TYR A 114 -9.05 -15.80 6.83
N CYS A 115 -7.97 -16.55 7.06
CA CYS A 115 -7.94 -18.00 6.82
C CYS A 115 -7.38 -18.79 8.02
N GLY A 116 -7.86 -20.04 8.19
CA GLY A 116 -7.39 -20.97 9.22
C GLY A 116 -6.26 -21.91 8.75
N GLY A 117 -5.93 -21.90 7.46
CA GLY A 117 -4.90 -22.74 6.86
C GLY A 117 -4.63 -22.34 5.41
N TRP A 118 -3.41 -22.58 4.94
CA TRP A 118 -2.95 -22.16 3.62
C TRP A 118 -1.85 -23.08 3.09
N ASN A 119 -1.64 -23.04 1.78
CA ASN A 119 -0.59 -23.75 1.08
C ASN A 119 0.45 -22.75 0.55
N PRO A 120 1.68 -22.72 1.10
CA PRO A 120 2.75 -21.85 0.60
C PRO A 120 3.43 -22.46 -0.63
N GLY A 121 3.93 -21.62 -1.52
CA GLY A 121 4.61 -21.98 -2.76
C GLY A 121 5.54 -20.89 -3.27
N VAL A 122 6.15 -21.16 -4.42
CA VAL A 122 7.02 -20.24 -5.17
C VAL A 122 6.54 -20.25 -6.62
N ASN A 123 6.44 -19.09 -7.25
CA ASN A 123 6.11 -18.94 -8.67
C ASN A 123 7.14 -18.05 -9.39
N GLU A 124 6.88 -17.66 -10.63
CA GLU A 124 7.77 -16.80 -11.42
C GLU A 124 7.95 -15.39 -10.85
N ASN A 125 7.01 -14.91 -10.03
CA ASN A 125 7.06 -13.57 -9.44
C ASN A 125 7.81 -13.57 -8.10
N GLY A 126 7.62 -14.62 -7.27
CA GLY A 126 8.24 -14.73 -5.96
C GLY A 126 7.59 -15.78 -5.07
N LEU A 127 7.34 -15.40 -3.81
CA LEU A 127 6.68 -16.26 -2.83
C LEU A 127 5.17 -16.04 -2.89
N PHE A 128 4.39 -17.10 -2.74
CA PHE A 128 2.96 -16.97 -2.58
C PHE A 128 2.42 -18.00 -1.59
N SER A 129 1.22 -17.76 -1.10
CA SER A 129 0.44 -18.72 -0.35
C SER A 129 -1.03 -18.51 -0.62
N TYR A 130 -1.81 -19.59 -0.54
CA TYR A 130 -3.23 -19.49 -0.81
C TYR A 130 -4.07 -20.36 0.11
N ALA A 131 -5.28 -19.89 0.36
CA ALA A 131 -6.36 -20.66 0.94
C ALA A 131 -7.39 -20.92 -0.16
N SER A 132 -7.57 -22.19 -0.53
CA SER A 132 -8.47 -22.59 -1.63
C SER A 132 -9.86 -21.97 -1.43
N GLN A 133 -10.38 -21.29 -2.46
CA GLN A 133 -11.68 -20.59 -2.48
C GLN A 133 -11.80 -19.35 -1.59
N TYR A 134 -10.76 -18.97 -0.85
CA TYR A 134 -10.82 -17.79 0.03
C TYR A 134 -9.89 -16.66 -0.41
N GLY A 135 -8.72 -16.97 -0.97
CA GLY A 135 -7.78 -15.92 -1.34
C GLY A 135 -6.32 -16.34 -1.30
N TYR A 136 -5.44 -15.36 -1.45
CA TYR A 136 -4.00 -15.56 -1.45
C TYR A 136 -3.23 -14.35 -0.91
N LEU A 137 -1.97 -14.60 -0.58
CA LEU A 137 -0.92 -13.62 -0.37
C LEU A 137 0.19 -13.91 -1.39
N GLU A 138 0.66 -12.88 -2.09
CA GLU A 138 1.81 -12.95 -2.98
C GLU A 138 2.82 -11.86 -2.62
N ILE A 139 4.11 -12.22 -2.59
CA ILE A 139 5.24 -11.32 -2.38
C ILE A 139 6.15 -11.47 -3.59
N GLU A 140 6.14 -10.47 -4.47
CA GLU A 140 7.02 -10.43 -5.63
C GLU A 140 8.48 -10.21 -5.19
N THR A 141 9.42 -10.71 -5.99
CA THR A 141 10.86 -10.40 -5.87
C THR A 141 11.18 -8.91 -5.98
N SER A 142 10.23 -8.12 -6.47
CA SER A 142 10.28 -6.66 -6.50
C SER A 142 9.86 -5.97 -5.20
N GLY A 143 9.37 -6.73 -4.22
CA GLY A 143 8.86 -6.25 -2.93
C GLY A 143 7.38 -5.84 -2.94
N ILE A 144 6.69 -5.97 -4.07
CA ILE A 144 5.23 -5.78 -4.10
C ILE A 144 4.57 -6.93 -3.33
N VAL A 145 3.71 -6.57 -2.38
CA VAL A 145 2.86 -7.51 -1.65
C VAL A 145 1.42 -7.33 -2.11
N GLU A 146 0.76 -8.41 -2.50
CA GLU A 146 -0.66 -8.45 -2.89
C GLU A 146 -1.41 -9.42 -1.98
N PHE A 147 -2.48 -8.93 -1.35
CA PHE A 147 -3.48 -9.78 -0.70
C PHE A 147 -4.76 -9.75 -1.52
N VAL A 148 -5.34 -10.91 -1.71
CA VAL A 148 -6.70 -11.08 -2.21
C VAL A 148 -7.48 -11.94 -1.24
N ASP A 149 -8.65 -11.49 -0.84
CA ASP A 149 -9.52 -12.21 0.09
C ASP A 149 -11.00 -12.06 -0.29
N GLN A 150 -11.72 -13.17 -0.32
CA GLN A 150 -13.17 -13.23 -0.51
C GLN A 150 -13.87 -13.65 0.79
N GLY A 151 -13.16 -14.27 1.72
CA GLY A 151 -13.74 -14.77 2.97
C GLY A 151 -14.35 -13.68 3.84
N MET A 152 -13.70 -12.52 3.96
CA MET A 152 -14.19 -11.37 4.73
C MET A 152 -15.43 -10.71 4.12
N LEU A 153 -15.67 -10.92 2.81
CA LEU A 153 -16.79 -10.36 2.06
C LEU A 153 -17.79 -11.42 1.58
N SER A 154 -17.62 -12.68 1.98
CA SER A 154 -18.51 -13.80 1.63
C SER A 154 -19.95 -13.64 2.17
N HIS A 155 -20.15 -12.72 3.12
CA HIS A 155 -21.45 -12.43 3.72
C HIS A 155 -21.68 -10.93 3.88
N ASN A 156 -22.95 -10.52 3.79
CA ASN A 156 -23.43 -9.18 4.09
C ASN A 156 -24.28 -9.26 5.37
N PRO A 157 -24.00 -8.48 6.43
CA PRO A 157 -23.08 -7.34 6.54
C PRO A 157 -21.59 -7.67 6.62
N ILE A 158 -20.76 -6.68 6.25
CA ILE A 158 -19.31 -6.66 6.57
C ILE A 158 -19.15 -6.63 8.09
N ALA A 159 -18.39 -7.58 8.63
CA ALA A 159 -18.11 -7.68 10.07
C ALA A 159 -17.08 -6.62 10.50
N SER A 160 -17.53 -5.38 10.71
CA SER A 160 -16.70 -4.18 10.95
C SER A 160 -15.57 -4.37 11.98
N GLY A 161 -15.85 -5.01 13.13
CA GLY A 161 -14.83 -5.26 14.17
C GLY A 161 -13.72 -6.24 13.78
N VAL A 162 -14.00 -7.21 12.91
CA VAL A 162 -12.99 -8.14 12.40
C VAL A 162 -12.29 -7.56 11.17
N PHE A 163 -13.03 -6.81 10.35
CA PHE A 163 -12.56 -6.32 9.06
C PHE A 163 -11.32 -5.43 9.16
N GLU A 164 -11.39 -4.34 9.93
CA GLU A 164 -10.25 -3.42 10.05
C GLU A 164 -9.07 -4.07 10.78
N LYS A 165 -9.35 -4.89 11.79
CA LYS A 165 -8.32 -5.61 12.56
C LYS A 165 -7.55 -6.60 11.68
N THR A 166 -8.24 -7.43 10.90
CA THR A 166 -7.59 -8.42 10.02
C THR A 166 -6.77 -7.75 8.93
N ILE A 167 -7.24 -6.63 8.36
CA ILE A 167 -6.46 -5.82 7.42
C ILE A 167 -5.19 -5.29 8.09
N LEU A 168 -5.32 -4.67 9.27
CA LEU A 168 -4.19 -4.09 9.98
C LEU A 168 -3.13 -5.16 10.32
N GLU A 169 -3.54 -6.29 10.91
CA GLU A 169 -2.63 -7.40 11.23
C GLU A 169 -1.95 -7.96 9.97
N GLY A 170 -2.65 -8.04 8.84
CA GLY A 170 -2.08 -8.47 7.55
C GLY A 170 -1.05 -7.47 7.00
N LEU A 171 -1.36 -6.18 7.07
CA LEU A 171 -0.46 -5.12 6.63
C LEU A 171 0.82 -5.07 7.49
N GLU A 172 0.69 -5.17 8.82
CA GLU A 172 1.84 -5.21 9.73
C GLU A 172 2.71 -6.45 9.51
N ARG A 173 2.09 -7.61 9.28
CA ARG A 173 2.81 -8.85 8.93
C ARG A 173 3.61 -8.68 7.65
N ALA A 174 2.98 -8.14 6.59
CA ALA A 174 3.66 -7.88 5.33
C ALA A 174 4.82 -6.87 5.50
N GLN A 175 4.62 -5.80 6.27
CA GLN A 175 5.72 -4.88 6.61
C GLN A 175 6.85 -5.58 7.35
N GLY A 176 6.53 -6.46 8.30
CA GLY A 176 7.50 -7.28 9.03
C GLY A 176 8.30 -8.22 8.13
N ILE A 177 7.68 -8.77 7.08
CA ILE A 177 8.38 -9.56 6.06
C ILE A 177 9.31 -8.67 5.23
N LEU A 178 8.81 -7.54 4.71
CA LEU A 178 9.63 -6.62 3.91
C LEU A 178 10.83 -6.08 4.69
N LYS A 179 10.71 -5.87 6.02
CA LYS A 179 11.83 -5.47 6.90
C LYS A 179 12.95 -6.51 7.03
N GLN A 180 12.68 -7.77 6.67
CA GLN A 180 13.68 -8.85 6.65
C GLN A 180 14.39 -8.96 5.29
N THR A 181 14.12 -8.05 4.37
CA THR A 181 14.60 -8.02 2.99
C THR A 181 15.24 -6.67 2.69
N ASP A 182 15.81 -6.49 1.50
CA ASP A 182 16.49 -5.24 1.11
C ASP A 182 15.52 -4.15 0.62
N VAL A 183 14.28 -4.16 1.12
CA VAL A 183 13.30 -3.11 0.84
C VAL A 183 13.60 -1.88 1.67
N GLU A 184 13.77 -0.75 0.99
CA GLU A 184 13.99 0.55 1.62
C GLU A 184 13.10 1.63 0.99
N GLY A 185 12.91 2.72 1.73
CA GLY A 185 12.23 3.93 1.27
C GLY A 185 10.71 3.91 1.45
N LYS A 186 10.03 4.65 0.58
CA LYS A 186 8.58 4.89 0.64
C LYS A 186 7.78 3.65 0.24
N LEU A 187 6.68 3.41 0.93
CA LEU A 187 5.70 2.38 0.61
C LEU A 187 4.34 3.03 0.31
N LEU A 188 3.63 2.51 -0.69
CA LEU A 188 2.25 2.85 -0.97
C LEU A 188 1.34 1.69 -0.57
N ILE A 189 0.28 1.98 0.18
CA ILE A 189 -0.76 1.01 0.53
C ILE A 189 -2.04 1.39 -0.23
N SER A 190 -2.62 0.42 -0.93
CA SER A 190 -3.90 0.56 -1.63
C SER A 190 -4.85 -0.53 -1.14
N ILE A 191 -6.09 -0.16 -0.81
CA ILE A 191 -7.15 -1.08 -0.39
C ILE A 191 -8.35 -0.87 -1.29
N SER A 192 -8.92 -1.95 -1.81
CA SER A 192 -10.10 -1.95 -2.67
C SER A 192 -11.05 -3.07 -2.29
N LEU A 193 -12.33 -2.73 -2.20
CA LEU A 193 -13.42 -3.68 -2.04
C LEU A 193 -14.16 -3.72 -3.38
N LEU A 194 -14.12 -4.85 -4.06
CA LEU A 194 -14.69 -5.05 -5.39
C LEU A 194 -16.02 -5.81 -5.28
N GLY A 195 -17.02 -5.42 -6.08
CA GLY A 195 -18.32 -6.11 -6.15
C GLY A 195 -19.15 -6.04 -4.85
N ILE A 196 -19.02 -4.95 -4.08
CA ILE A 196 -19.67 -4.79 -2.76
C ILE A 196 -20.99 -3.99 -2.81
N LYS A 197 -21.60 -3.82 -3.98
CA LYS A 197 -22.89 -3.14 -4.07
C LYS A 197 -23.94 -3.84 -3.21
N GLY A 198 -24.69 -3.06 -2.43
CA GLY A 198 -25.70 -3.55 -1.50
C GLY A 198 -25.14 -4.07 -0.17
N PHE A 199 -23.81 -4.12 0.00
CA PHE A 199 -23.21 -4.46 1.29
C PHE A 199 -23.53 -3.39 2.33
N THR A 200 -23.55 -3.79 3.60
CA THR A 200 -23.76 -2.93 4.76
C THR A 200 -22.60 -3.10 5.75
N LEU A 201 -22.32 -2.07 6.55
CA LEU A 201 -21.29 -2.05 7.59
C LEU A 201 -21.91 -1.57 8.91
N PRO A 202 -22.60 -2.45 9.67
CA PRO A 202 -23.21 -2.07 10.93
C PRO A 202 -22.13 -1.73 11.97
N ALA A 203 -22.34 -0.64 12.71
CA ALA A 203 -21.57 -0.36 13.91
C ALA A 203 -22.14 -1.19 15.05
N ARG A 204 -21.27 -1.67 15.94
CA ARG A 204 -21.71 -2.22 17.22
C ARG A 204 -21.64 -1.11 18.26
N ASP A 205 -22.74 -0.88 18.96
CA ASP A 205 -22.73 0.04 20.09
C ASP A 205 -22.17 -0.62 21.38
N ASN A 206 -21.99 0.17 22.43
CA ASN A 206 -21.47 -0.29 23.72
C ASN A 206 -22.38 -1.31 24.44
N LEU A 207 -23.62 -1.46 23.97
CA LEU A 207 -24.60 -2.43 24.50
C LEU A 207 -24.65 -3.70 23.63
N GLY A 208 -23.87 -3.74 22.55
CA GLY A 208 -23.77 -4.86 21.64
C GLY A 208 -24.80 -4.87 20.51
N PHE A 209 -25.64 -3.83 20.38
CA PHE A 209 -26.62 -3.73 19.30
C PHE A 209 -25.95 -3.25 18.00
N THR A 210 -26.40 -3.81 16.89
CA THR A 210 -25.95 -3.42 15.55
C THR A 210 -26.81 -2.28 15.03
N SER A 211 -26.19 -1.14 14.70
CA SER A 211 -26.88 -0.06 14.00
C SER A 211 -27.18 -0.46 12.55
N ASN A 212 -28.31 -0.01 12.03
CA ASN A 212 -28.57 -0.10 10.59
C ASN A 212 -27.61 0.87 9.88
N SER A 213 -26.82 0.35 8.94
CA SER A 213 -26.06 1.17 7.99
C SER A 213 -26.78 1.23 6.65
N ALA A 214 -26.54 2.29 5.89
CA ALA A 214 -27.02 2.37 4.52
C ALA A 214 -26.29 1.34 3.65
N PRO A 215 -27.00 0.62 2.75
CA PRO A 215 -26.35 -0.21 1.75
C PRO A 215 -25.44 0.64 0.85
N PHE A 216 -24.26 0.11 0.50
CA PHE A 216 -23.35 0.76 -0.41
C PHE A 216 -23.89 0.73 -1.85
N GLU A 217 -23.89 1.87 -2.55
CA GLU A 217 -24.62 2.01 -3.82
C GLU A 217 -23.80 1.70 -5.07
N ARG A 218 -22.46 1.72 -4.96
CA ARG A 218 -21.54 1.51 -6.10
C ARG A 218 -21.05 0.06 -6.14
N GLU A 219 -20.60 -0.38 -7.32
CA GLU A 219 -20.02 -1.72 -7.48
C GLU A 219 -18.75 -1.88 -6.62
N ASP A 220 -17.84 -0.91 -6.70
CA ASP A 220 -16.55 -0.96 -6.03
C ASP A 220 -16.34 0.23 -5.09
N LEU A 221 -15.57 -0.01 -4.02
CA LEU A 221 -15.06 1.01 -3.11
C LEU A 221 -13.53 0.95 -3.10
N HIS A 222 -12.90 2.01 -3.58
CA HIS A 222 -11.46 2.22 -3.47
C HIS A 222 -11.19 3.21 -2.34
N LEU A 223 -10.41 2.79 -1.36
CA LEU A 223 -9.99 3.66 -0.25
C LEU A 223 -8.85 4.59 -0.71
N PRO A 224 -8.55 5.68 0.02
CA PRO A 224 -7.45 6.58 -0.32
C PRO A 224 -6.14 5.82 -0.19
N GLN A 225 -5.24 6.04 -1.13
CA GLN A 225 -3.90 5.48 -1.04
C GLN A 225 -3.13 6.13 0.10
N ILE A 226 -2.47 5.32 0.91
CA ILE A 226 -1.66 5.78 2.03
C ILE A 226 -0.19 5.63 1.64
N THR A 227 0.59 6.69 1.84
CA THR A 227 2.04 6.65 1.65
C THR A 227 2.73 6.63 3.02
N LEU A 228 3.61 5.66 3.22
CA LEU A 228 4.59 5.67 4.31
C LEU A 228 5.88 6.24 3.74
N ASP A 229 6.51 7.18 4.45
CA ASP A 229 7.79 7.75 4.01
C ASP A 229 8.96 6.80 4.28
N SER A 230 8.78 5.90 5.24
CA SER A 230 9.70 4.82 5.57
C SER A 230 8.97 3.50 5.80
N ILE A 231 9.61 2.39 5.44
CA ILE A 231 9.19 1.04 5.87
C ILE A 231 9.07 0.90 7.40
N ASN A 232 9.73 1.77 8.18
CA ASN A 232 9.67 1.75 9.64
C ASN A 232 8.49 2.53 10.23
N ASP A 233 7.74 3.29 9.42
CA ASP A 233 6.59 4.06 9.89
C ASP A 233 5.46 3.15 10.38
N SER A 234 4.67 3.66 11.33
CA SER A 234 3.52 2.93 11.89
C SER A 234 2.38 2.86 10.87
N ILE A 235 2.06 1.64 10.41
CA ILE A 235 0.89 1.38 9.55
C ILE A 235 -0.40 1.72 10.29
N GLU A 236 -0.50 1.35 11.57
CA GLU A 236 -1.69 1.58 12.40
C GLU A 236 -2.11 3.05 12.39
N ALA A 237 -1.16 3.96 12.59
CA ALA A 237 -1.41 5.39 12.57
C ALA A 237 -1.72 5.91 11.16
N ALA A 238 -0.97 5.43 10.16
CA ALA A 238 -1.07 5.92 8.79
C ALA A 238 -2.36 5.49 8.07
N ILE A 239 -2.91 4.31 8.38
CA ILE A 239 -4.06 3.74 7.67
C ILE A 239 -5.41 4.34 8.09
N LYS A 240 -5.45 5.05 9.23
CA LYS A 240 -6.67 5.64 9.79
C LYS A 240 -7.52 6.44 8.77
N PRO A 241 -6.97 7.30 7.90
CA PRO A 241 -7.76 8.05 6.92
C PRO A 241 -8.52 7.14 5.93
N ALA A 242 -7.94 5.99 5.58
CA ALA A 242 -8.58 5.00 4.71
C ALA A 242 -9.76 4.33 5.40
N PHE A 243 -9.57 3.94 6.65
CA PHE A 243 -10.63 3.42 7.50
C PHE A 243 -11.73 4.45 7.77
N ASP A 244 -11.40 5.71 8.05
CA ASP A 244 -12.42 6.76 8.17
C ASP A 244 -13.22 6.92 6.86
N GLN A 245 -12.60 6.75 5.68
CA GLN A 245 -13.34 6.76 4.41
C GLN A 245 -14.23 5.53 4.24
N LEU A 246 -13.76 4.34 4.64
CA LEU A 246 -14.58 3.12 4.66
C LEU A 246 -15.87 3.38 5.44
N TRP A 247 -15.77 3.87 6.68
CA TRP A 247 -16.93 4.16 7.52
C TRP A 247 -17.84 5.26 6.94
N ARG A 248 -17.26 6.32 6.35
CA ARG A 248 -18.04 7.34 5.62
C ARG A 248 -18.82 6.77 4.44
N ALA A 249 -18.28 5.78 3.73
CA ALA A 249 -18.98 5.13 2.63
C ALA A 249 -20.27 4.43 3.07
N PHE A 250 -20.40 4.08 4.36
CA PHE A 250 -21.58 3.43 4.94
C PHE A 250 -22.40 4.36 5.87
N GLY A 251 -22.14 5.67 5.83
CA GLY A 251 -22.96 6.68 6.50
C GLY A 251 -22.49 7.11 7.90
N TYR A 252 -21.28 6.73 8.33
CA TYR A 252 -20.70 7.17 9.60
C TYR A 252 -19.71 8.32 9.41
N SER A 253 -19.35 9.04 10.48
CA SER A 253 -18.41 10.16 10.35
C SER A 253 -16.93 9.73 10.31
N PHE A 254 -16.58 8.65 11.01
CA PHE A 254 -15.21 8.13 11.16
C PHE A 254 -15.22 6.68 11.67
N SER A 255 -14.07 6.02 11.68
CA SER A 255 -13.94 4.66 12.21
C SER A 255 -14.16 4.60 13.71
N HIS A 256 -15.07 3.74 14.16
CA HIS A 256 -15.32 3.51 15.59
C HIS A 256 -14.26 2.64 16.27
N ASN A 257 -13.38 2.00 15.49
CA ASN A 257 -12.29 1.18 15.99
C ASN A 257 -11.02 2.00 16.28
N TYR A 258 -11.08 3.34 16.18
CA TYR A 258 -10.00 4.24 16.61
C TYR A 258 -10.43 5.12 17.78
N ARG A 259 -9.54 5.27 18.76
CA ARG A 259 -9.67 6.23 19.87
C ARG A 259 -8.34 6.94 20.06
N ASP A 260 -8.38 8.27 20.12
CA ASP A 260 -7.20 9.13 20.30
C ASP A 260 -6.05 8.89 19.29
N GLY A 261 -6.40 8.40 18.10
CA GLY A 261 -5.44 8.10 17.02
C GLY A 261 -4.90 6.67 17.01
N GLU A 262 -5.25 5.86 18.00
CA GLU A 262 -4.82 4.47 18.14
C GLU A 262 -5.96 3.50 17.85
N PHE A 263 -5.62 2.31 17.34
CA PHE A 263 -6.58 1.24 17.06
C PHE A 263 -6.99 0.58 18.37
N VAL A 264 -8.29 0.57 18.65
CA VAL A 264 -8.86 -0.05 19.85
C VAL A 264 -9.14 -1.51 19.55
N ARG A 265 -8.34 -2.39 20.17
CA ARG A 265 -8.41 -3.85 20.02
C ARG A 265 -9.62 -4.49 20.71
#